data_AF-Q9XCN5-F1
#
_entry.id   AF-Q9XCN5-F1
#
_cell.length_a   1.000
_cell.length_b   1.000
_cell.length_c   1.000
_cell.angle_alpha   90.00
_cell.angle_beta   90.00
_cell.angle_gamma   90.00
#
_symmetry.space_group_name_H-M   'P 1'
#
loop_
_entity.id
_entity.type
_entity.pdbx_description
1 polymer ?
#
loop_
_entity_poly.entity_id
_entity_poly.type
_entity_poly.pdbx_seq_one_letter_code
_entity_poly.pdbx_strand_id
1 'polypeptide(L)'
;GGQRFGEMEVWALEAYGAAHTLKEMLTIKSDDIRGRENAYRAIAKGEQVGESEIPETFYVLTKELQSLALDINIFGDDVDEDGAPKPIVIKEDDRPKDFSSFQLTLASPEKIHSWSYGEVKKPETINYRTLKPERDGLFCMKIFGPTKDYECLCGKYKKPRFKDIGTCEKCGVAITHSQ
;
A
#
# COMPACT_ATOMS: atom_id res chain seq x y z
N GLY A 1 6.18 11.91 14.25
CA GLY A 1 5.14 11.99 15.29
C GLY A 1 4.05 12.90 14.78
N GLY A 2 2.87 12.35 14.50
CA GLY A 2 1.73 13.13 14.04
C GLY A 2 1.37 14.17 15.09
N GLN A 3 1.40 15.43 14.69
CA GLN A 3 0.98 16.56 15.51
C GLN A 3 -0.50 16.34 15.87
N ARG A 4 -0.76 16.03 17.15
CA ARG A 4 -2.12 15.83 17.65
C ARG A 4 -2.68 17.20 18.01
N PHE A 5 -3.74 17.60 17.33
CA PHE A 5 -4.50 18.79 17.73
C PHE A 5 -5.09 18.55 19.12
N GLY A 6 -4.77 19.44 20.06
CA GLY A 6 -5.35 19.44 21.39
C GLY A 6 -6.74 20.09 21.38
N GLU A 7 -7.56 19.75 22.38
CA GLU A 7 -8.92 20.28 22.50
C GLU A 7 -8.99 21.82 22.39
N MET A 8 -8.07 22.55 23.05
CA MET A 8 -8.06 24.02 23.00
C MET A 8 -7.76 24.60 21.61
N GLU A 9 -7.01 23.90 20.77
CA GLU A 9 -6.70 24.34 19.40
C GLU A 9 -7.92 24.16 18.49
N VAL A 10 -8.69 23.09 18.72
CA VAL A 10 -9.97 22.82 18.05
C VAL A 10 -10.97 23.94 18.37
N TRP A 11 -11.15 24.26 19.66
CA TRP A 11 -12.06 25.35 20.10
C TRP A 11 -11.68 26.70 19.51
N ALA A 12 -10.39 27.02 19.45
CA ALA A 12 -9.93 28.28 18.87
C ALA A 12 -10.30 28.36 17.38
N LEU A 13 -10.05 27.31 16.60
CA LEU A 13 -10.35 27.29 15.17
C LEU A 13 -11.86 27.35 14.88
N GLU A 14 -12.68 26.66 15.67
CA GLU A 14 -14.15 26.79 15.57
C GLU A 14 -14.64 28.20 15.91
N ALA A 15 -14.12 28.82 16.97
CA ALA A 15 -14.50 30.17 17.38
C ALA A 15 -14.12 31.25 16.35
N TYR A 16 -13.03 31.05 15.61
CA TYR A 16 -12.63 31.90 14.48
C TYR A 16 -13.44 31.65 13.20
N GLY A 17 -14.42 30.73 13.22
CA GLY A 17 -15.20 30.37 12.04
C GLY A 17 -14.42 29.54 11.02
N ALA A 18 -13.23 29.04 11.38
CA ALA A 18 -12.38 28.20 10.56
C ALA A 18 -12.76 26.70 10.68
N ALA A 19 -14.04 26.41 10.94
CA ALA A 19 -14.57 25.06 11.11
C ALA A 19 -14.34 24.19 9.86
N HIS A 20 -14.34 24.79 8.66
CA HIS A 20 -14.00 24.10 7.41
C HIS A 20 -12.54 23.64 7.39
N THR A 21 -11.60 24.54 7.70
CA THR A 21 -10.17 24.23 7.78
C THR A 21 -9.85 23.21 8.88
N LEU A 22 -10.56 23.27 10.02
CA LEU A 22 -10.44 22.29 11.08
C LEU A 22 -10.95 20.91 10.64
N LYS A 23 -12.13 20.84 10.01
CA LYS A 23 -12.68 19.60 9.46
C LYS A 23 -11.70 19.00 8.45
N GLU A 24 -11.15 19.81 7.55
CA GLU A 24 -10.15 19.41 6.55
C GLU A 24 -8.86 18.86 7.18
N MET A 25 -8.39 19.45 8.28
CA MET A 25 -7.22 18.96 9.02
C MET A 25 -7.47 17.65 9.79
N LEU A 26 -8.72 17.38 10.18
CA LEU A 26 -9.11 16.19 10.94
C LEU A 26 -9.53 15.02 10.05
N THR A 27 -10.02 15.27 8.82
CA THR A 27 -10.48 14.21 7.90
C THR A 27 -9.35 13.52 7.17
N ILE A 28 -8.24 14.21 6.88
CA ILE A 28 -7.08 13.62 6.21
C ILE A 28 -6.20 12.95 7.25
N LYS A 29 -6.08 11.62 7.17
CA LYS A 29 -5.25 10.89 8.13
C LYS A 29 -3.76 11.26 7.99
N SER A 30 -3.05 11.12 9.11
CA SER A 30 -1.62 11.42 9.19
C SER A 30 -0.72 10.50 8.35
N ASP A 31 -1.19 9.31 7.97
CA ASP A 31 -0.46 8.35 7.13
C ASP A 31 -0.53 8.68 5.63
N ASP A 32 -1.49 9.50 5.19
CA ASP A 32 -1.56 9.95 3.81
C ASP A 32 -0.74 11.24 3.59
N ILE A 33 0.53 11.04 3.26
CA ILE A 33 1.48 12.13 2.98
C ILE A 33 1.03 12.95 1.76
N ARG A 34 0.49 12.29 0.72
CA ARG A 34 0.12 12.92 -0.54
C ARG A 34 -1.17 13.73 -0.40
N GLY A 35 -2.20 13.17 0.24
CA GLY A 35 -3.42 13.90 0.58
C GLY A 35 -3.13 15.11 1.44
N ARG A 36 -2.24 14.98 2.43
CA ARG A 36 -1.83 16.10 3.28
C ARG A 36 -1.07 17.19 2.51
N GLU A 37 -0.16 16.82 1.62
CA GLU A 37 0.52 17.79 0.76
C GLU A 37 -0.46 18.54 -0.14
N ASN A 38 -1.39 17.83 -0.77
CA ASN A 38 -2.42 18.41 -1.63
C ASN A 38 -3.34 19.35 -0.85
N ALA A 39 -3.76 18.97 0.36
CA ALA A 39 -4.58 19.81 1.22
C ALA A 39 -3.86 21.09 1.65
N TYR A 40 -2.60 21.00 2.06
CA TYR A 40 -1.83 22.20 2.37
C TYR A 40 -1.63 23.11 1.16
N ARG A 41 -1.43 22.52 -0.02
CA ARG A 41 -1.31 23.28 -1.26
C ARG A 41 -2.63 23.98 -1.61
N ALA A 42 -3.77 23.33 -1.42
CA ALA A 42 -5.09 23.92 -1.63
C ALA A 42 -5.36 25.07 -0.64
N ILE A 43 -5.10 24.86 0.65
CA ILE A 43 -5.22 25.89 1.70
C ILE A 43 -4.34 27.10 1.38
N ALA A 44 -3.08 26.88 0.99
CA ALA A 44 -2.15 27.95 0.65
C ALA A 44 -2.59 28.76 -0.58
N LYS A 45 -3.33 28.14 -1.51
CA LYS A 45 -3.91 28.77 -2.69
C LYS A 45 -5.30 29.37 -2.46
N GLY A 46 -5.92 29.13 -1.29
CA GLY A 46 -7.32 29.48 -1.01
C GLY A 46 -8.33 28.65 -1.81
N GLU A 47 -7.92 27.49 -2.33
CA GLU A 47 -8.79 26.53 -3.01
C GLU A 47 -9.44 25.60 -1.98
N GLN A 48 -10.63 25.07 -2.28
CA GLN A 48 -11.25 24.03 -1.44
C GLN A 48 -10.40 22.76 -1.48
N VAL A 49 -10.21 22.14 -0.32
CA VAL A 49 -9.54 20.84 -0.20
C VAL A 49 -10.47 19.77 -0.80
N GLY A 50 -9.93 18.91 -1.67
CA GLY A 50 -10.69 17.82 -2.28
C GLY A 50 -11.16 16.77 -1.25
N GLU A 51 -12.00 15.84 -1.70
CA GLU A 51 -12.44 14.72 -0.87
C GLU A 51 -11.27 13.83 -0.43
N SER A 52 -11.37 13.26 0.77
CA SER A 52 -10.36 12.36 1.30
C SER A 52 -10.37 11.06 0.52
N GLU A 53 -9.21 10.66 -0.02
CA GLU A 53 -9.04 9.36 -0.64
C GLU A 53 -8.96 8.24 0.43
N ILE A 54 -9.11 6.98 0.00
CA ILE A 54 -8.88 5.81 0.86
C ILE A 54 -7.46 5.86 1.45
N PRO A 55 -7.29 5.82 2.78
CA PRO A 55 -5.97 5.90 3.40
C PRO A 55 -5.13 4.65 3.14
N GLU A 56 -3.81 4.82 3.13
CA GLU A 56 -2.84 3.72 2.99
C GLU A 56 -3.03 2.62 4.03
N THR A 57 -3.36 2.99 5.26
CA THR A 57 -3.66 2.03 6.34
C THR A 57 -4.76 1.03 5.96
N PHE A 58 -5.74 1.42 5.15
CA PHE A 58 -6.79 0.50 4.71
C PHE A 58 -6.21 -0.62 3.82
N TYR A 59 -5.31 -0.28 2.89
CA TYR A 59 -4.65 -1.29 2.06
C TYR A 59 -3.77 -2.22 2.91
N VAL A 60 -3.10 -1.70 3.95
CA VAL A 60 -2.36 -2.53 4.91
C VAL A 60 -3.30 -3.51 5.61
N LEU A 61 -4.45 -3.05 6.10
CA LEU A 61 -5.47 -3.92 6.71
C LEU A 61 -5.94 -5.01 5.75
N THR A 62 -6.11 -4.71 4.46
CA THR A 62 -6.48 -5.75 3.48
C THR A 62 -5.42 -6.84 3.36
N LYS A 63 -4.13 -6.49 3.43
CA LYS A 63 -3.03 -7.47 3.41
C LYS A 63 -2.96 -8.28 4.69
N GLU A 64 -3.24 -7.68 5.84
CA GLU A 64 -3.31 -8.39 7.12
C GLU A 64 -4.44 -9.43 7.11
N LEU A 65 -5.62 -9.06 6.62
CA LEU A 65 -6.74 -9.99 6.49
C LEU A 65 -6.45 -11.11 5.47
N GLN A 66 -5.81 -10.80 4.34
CA GLN A 66 -5.32 -11.81 3.39
C GLN A 66 -4.36 -12.81 4.04
N SER A 67 -3.48 -12.34 4.95
CA SER A 67 -2.57 -13.22 5.69
C SER A 67 -3.28 -14.19 6.62
N LEU A 68 -4.51 -13.86 7.05
CA LEU A 68 -5.39 -14.73 7.83
C LEU A 68 -6.26 -15.66 6.95
N ALA A 69 -5.94 -15.76 5.65
CA ALA A 69 -6.72 -16.51 4.67
C ALA A 69 -8.17 -16.00 4.50
N LEU A 70 -8.38 -14.69 4.74
CA LEU A 70 -9.64 -14.02 4.42
C LEU A 70 -9.52 -13.34 3.06
N ASP A 71 -10.47 -13.62 2.20
CA ASP A 71 -10.62 -12.99 0.91
C ASP A 71 -11.52 -11.75 1.01
N ILE A 72 -11.08 -10.67 0.37
CA ILE A 72 -11.64 -9.33 0.52
C ILE A 72 -11.99 -8.82 -0.86
N ASN A 73 -13.28 -8.58 -1.06
CA ASN A 73 -13.80 -7.96 -2.27
C ASN A 73 -14.28 -6.55 -1.92
N ILE A 74 -13.78 -5.56 -2.64
CA ILE A 74 -14.16 -4.15 -2.47
C ILE A 74 -15.07 -3.78 -3.63
N PHE A 75 -16.21 -3.16 -3.33
CA PHE A 75 -17.18 -2.73 -4.32
C PHE A 75 -17.25 -1.20 -4.32
N GLY A 76 -17.24 -0.62 -5.51
CA GLY A 76 -17.50 0.81 -5.72
C GLY A 76 -18.97 1.06 -6.02
N ASP A 77 -19.22 2.15 -6.73
CA ASP A 77 -20.53 2.49 -7.26
C ASP A 77 -20.79 1.90 -8.65
N ASP A 78 -19.76 1.30 -9.27
CA ASP A 78 -19.86 0.65 -10.56
C ASP A 78 -20.66 -0.65 -10.46
N VAL A 79 -21.80 -0.67 -11.14
CA VAL A 79 -22.66 -1.84 -11.33
C VAL A 79 -22.44 -2.44 -12.72
N ASP A 80 -22.36 -3.77 -12.79
CA ASP A 80 -22.33 -4.50 -14.05
C ASP A 80 -23.68 -4.36 -14.81
N GLU A 81 -23.73 -4.78 -16.08
CA GLU A 81 -24.93 -4.71 -16.94
C GLU A 81 -26.17 -5.41 -16.35
N ASP A 82 -25.96 -6.38 -15.45
CA ASP A 82 -26.99 -7.12 -14.73
C ASP A 82 -27.42 -6.46 -13.39
N GLY A 83 -26.86 -5.30 -13.04
CA GLY A 83 -27.13 -4.58 -11.78
C GLY A 83 -26.43 -5.16 -10.55
N ALA A 84 -25.50 -6.11 -10.73
CA ALA A 84 -24.67 -6.64 -9.66
C ALA A 84 -23.44 -5.74 -9.41
N PRO A 85 -23.03 -5.53 -8.15
CA PRO A 85 -21.83 -4.75 -7.84
C PRO A 85 -20.58 -5.52 -8.26
N LYS A 86 -19.70 -4.87 -9.04
CA LYS A 86 -18.46 -5.48 -9.53
C LYS A 86 -17.32 -5.29 -8.51
N PRO A 87 -16.53 -6.33 -8.19
CA PRO A 87 -15.36 -6.15 -7.34
C PRO A 87 -14.29 -5.34 -8.07
N ILE A 88 -13.79 -4.30 -7.40
CA ILE A 88 -12.68 -3.47 -7.88
C ILE A 88 -11.38 -4.25 -7.77
N VAL A 89 -10.64 -4.35 -8.87
CA VAL A 89 -9.28 -4.90 -8.87
C VAL A 89 -8.30 -3.80 -8.50
N ILE A 90 -7.74 -3.87 -7.29
CA ILE A 90 -6.72 -2.92 -6.83
C ILE A 90 -5.41 -3.20 -7.57
N LYS A 91 -4.93 -2.21 -8.35
CA LYS A 91 -3.57 -2.21 -8.91
C LYS A 91 -2.72 -1.19 -8.14
N GLU A 92 -1.42 -1.45 -7.98
CA GLU A 92 -0.52 -0.52 -7.28
C GLU A 92 -0.48 0.89 -7.92
N ASP A 93 -0.53 0.93 -9.25
CA ASP A 93 -0.50 2.18 -10.03
C ASP A 93 -1.86 2.91 -10.09
N ASP A 94 -2.96 2.22 -9.82
CA ASP A 94 -4.33 2.74 -9.95
C ASP A 94 -5.20 2.25 -8.79
N ARG A 95 -5.09 2.97 -7.67
CA ARG A 95 -5.80 2.66 -6.43
C ARG A 95 -7.11 3.43 -6.38
N PRO A 96 -8.23 2.77 -6.03
CA PRO A 96 -9.52 3.44 -5.97
C PRO A 96 -9.49 4.55 -4.92
N LYS A 97 -10.20 5.65 -5.22
CA LYS A 97 -10.30 6.82 -4.34
C LYS A 97 -11.37 6.65 -3.27
N ASP A 98 -12.39 5.84 -3.54
CA ASP A 98 -13.49 5.58 -2.63
C ASP A 98 -14.09 4.17 -2.86
N PHE A 99 -14.84 3.67 -1.88
CA PHE A 99 -15.55 2.39 -1.94
C PHE A 99 -16.87 2.46 -1.14
N SER A 100 -17.90 1.78 -1.63
CA SER A 100 -19.23 1.77 -1.00
C SER A 100 -19.37 0.65 0.02
N SER A 101 -18.79 -0.52 -0.29
CA SER A 101 -18.89 -1.71 0.57
C SER A 101 -17.69 -2.62 0.41
N PHE A 102 -17.43 -3.40 1.45
CA PHE A 102 -16.44 -4.46 1.44
C PHE A 102 -17.07 -5.76 1.92
N GLN A 103 -16.67 -6.87 1.31
CA GLN A 103 -17.12 -8.20 1.67
C GLN A 103 -15.94 -9.04 2.10
N LEU A 104 -16.10 -9.71 3.24
CA LEU A 104 -15.15 -10.68 3.76
C LEU A 104 -15.67 -12.09 3.51
N THR A 105 -14.83 -12.94 2.95
CA THR A 105 -15.12 -14.35 2.69
C THR A 105 -13.92 -15.21 3.06
N LEU A 106 -14.12 -16.52 3.21
CA LEU A 106 -13.00 -17.44 3.38
C LEU A 106 -12.30 -17.65 2.04
N ALA A 107 -10.97 -17.49 2.02
CA ALA A 107 -10.19 -17.70 0.81
C ALA A 107 -10.09 -19.20 0.49
N SER A 108 -10.32 -19.56 -0.77
CA SER A 108 -10.03 -20.91 -1.25
C SER A 108 -8.52 -21.12 -1.43
N PRO A 109 -8.02 -22.38 -1.37
CA PRO A 109 -6.60 -22.66 -1.62
C PRO A 109 -6.10 -22.13 -2.96
N GLU A 110 -6.93 -22.25 -4.01
CA GLU A 110 -6.63 -21.73 -5.34
C GLU A 110 -6.46 -20.20 -5.33
N LYS A 111 -7.30 -19.50 -4.57
CA LYS A 111 -7.22 -18.05 -4.44
C LYS A 111 -5.97 -17.63 -3.67
N ILE A 112 -5.60 -18.34 -2.61
CA ILE A 112 -4.35 -18.10 -1.87
C ILE A 112 -3.12 -18.29 -2.78
N HIS A 113 -3.13 -19.33 -3.61
CA HIS A 113 -2.06 -19.54 -4.59
C HIS A 113 -1.97 -18.42 -5.64
N SER A 114 -3.10 -17.82 -6.02
CA SER A 114 -3.11 -16.69 -6.97
C SER A 114 -2.44 -15.42 -6.42
N TRP A 115 -2.43 -15.24 -5.10
CA TRP A 115 -1.77 -14.11 -4.43
C TRP A 115 -0.27 -14.33 -4.21
N SER A 116 0.18 -15.58 -4.32
CA SER A 116 1.54 -15.97 -4.00
C SER A 116 2.50 -15.70 -5.16
N TYR A 117 3.62 -15.05 -4.85
CA TYR A 117 4.74 -14.86 -5.78
C TYR A 117 5.78 -15.99 -5.71
N GLY A 118 5.57 -16.97 -4.83
CA GLY A 118 6.49 -18.09 -4.64
C GLY A 118 6.31 -18.80 -3.30
N GLU A 119 6.98 -19.94 -3.16
CA GLU A 119 6.88 -20.84 -2.01
C GLU A 119 8.11 -20.74 -1.10
N VAL A 120 7.88 -20.51 0.20
CA VAL A 120 8.92 -20.57 1.22
C VAL A 120 9.10 -22.03 1.65
N LYS A 121 10.31 -22.57 1.47
CA LYS A 121 10.63 -23.98 1.76
C LYS A 121 11.39 -24.17 3.05
N LYS A 122 12.05 -23.13 3.52
CA LYS A 122 12.90 -23.19 4.71
C LYS A 122 12.54 -22.10 5.71
N PRO A 123 12.71 -22.35 7.02
CA PRO A 123 12.38 -21.38 8.07
C PRO A 123 13.46 -20.32 8.28
N GLU A 124 14.59 -20.36 7.55
CA GLU A 124 15.67 -19.39 7.77
C GLU A 124 15.29 -17.99 7.27
N THR A 125 15.85 -16.98 7.94
CA THR A 125 15.56 -15.57 7.66
C THR A 125 16.73 -14.90 6.93
N ILE A 126 17.75 -14.50 7.70
CA ILE A 126 18.92 -13.75 7.24
C ILE A 126 20.16 -14.49 7.70
N ASN A 127 21.16 -14.55 6.83
CA ASN A 127 22.46 -15.09 7.19
C ASN A 127 23.16 -14.20 8.22
N TYR A 128 23.52 -14.75 9.38
CA TYR A 128 24.13 -14.00 10.49
C TYR A 128 25.46 -13.31 10.12
N ARG A 129 26.22 -13.85 9.15
CA ARG A 129 27.54 -13.33 8.78
C ARG A 129 27.47 -12.31 7.65
N THR A 130 26.66 -12.60 6.64
CA THR A 130 26.59 -11.75 5.43
C THR A 130 25.47 -10.71 5.51
N LEU A 131 24.56 -10.84 6.48
CA LEU A 131 23.33 -10.03 6.61
C LEU A 131 22.46 -10.06 5.34
N LYS A 132 22.65 -11.07 4.49
CA LYS A 132 21.86 -11.28 3.28
C LYS A 132 20.72 -12.25 3.55
N PRO A 133 19.55 -12.04 2.95
CA PRO A 133 18.45 -12.99 3.06
C PRO A 133 18.81 -14.36 2.50
N GLU A 134 18.35 -15.40 3.16
CA GLU A 134 18.57 -16.79 2.73
C GLU A 134 17.69 -17.16 1.53
N ARG A 135 18.18 -18.09 0.71
CA ARG A 135 17.43 -18.57 -0.47
C ARG A 135 16.32 -19.53 -0.04
N ASP A 136 15.12 -19.30 -0.56
CA ASP A 136 13.89 -20.04 -0.24
C ASP A 136 13.47 -19.94 1.25
N GLY A 137 14.03 -18.96 1.97
CA GLY A 137 13.68 -18.62 3.35
C GLY A 137 12.57 -17.58 3.47
N LEU A 138 12.26 -17.18 4.71
CA LEU A 138 11.19 -16.24 5.06
C LEU A 138 11.39 -14.83 4.46
N PHE A 139 12.63 -14.44 4.15
CA PHE A 139 12.95 -13.15 3.53
C PHE A 139 13.52 -13.30 2.11
N CYS A 140 13.21 -14.40 1.42
CA CYS A 140 13.81 -14.67 0.12
C CYS A 140 13.50 -13.57 -0.91
N MET A 141 14.55 -12.89 -1.39
CA MET A 141 14.41 -11.80 -2.38
C MET A 141 13.82 -12.26 -3.73
N LYS A 142 13.82 -13.57 -4.01
CA LYS A 142 13.19 -14.12 -5.22
C LYS A 142 11.65 -14.04 -5.11
N ILE A 143 11.11 -14.24 -3.91
CA ILE A 143 9.67 -14.29 -3.65
C ILE A 143 9.14 -12.89 -3.39
N PHE A 144 9.81 -12.14 -2.51
CA PHE A 144 9.33 -10.84 -2.03
C PHE A 144 9.96 -9.64 -2.75
N GLY A 145 10.88 -9.87 -3.69
CA GLY A 145 11.56 -8.80 -4.43
C GLY A 145 12.86 -8.30 -3.78
N PRO A 146 13.50 -7.28 -4.37
CA PRO A 146 14.82 -6.83 -3.95
C PRO A 146 14.79 -5.97 -2.68
N THR A 147 15.76 -6.17 -1.77
CA THR A 147 15.98 -5.33 -0.58
C THR A 147 16.43 -3.91 -0.89
N LYS A 148 16.97 -3.68 -2.08
CA LYS A 148 17.48 -2.36 -2.53
C LYS A 148 17.00 -2.11 -3.95
N ASP A 149 16.64 -0.86 -4.22
CA ASP A 149 16.20 -0.41 -5.54
C ASP A 149 17.17 -0.83 -6.64
N TYR A 150 16.64 -1.55 -7.63
CA TYR A 150 17.35 -1.97 -8.83
C TYR A 150 18.65 -2.75 -8.55
N GLU A 151 18.73 -3.48 -7.43
CA GLU A 151 19.88 -4.31 -7.06
C GLU A 151 19.47 -5.76 -6.80
N CYS A 152 20.08 -6.68 -7.55
CA CYS A 152 19.89 -8.12 -7.35
C CYS A 152 20.80 -8.69 -6.24
N LEU A 153 20.42 -9.81 -5.62
CA LEU A 153 21.16 -10.44 -4.50
C LEU A 153 22.64 -10.74 -4.82
N CYS A 154 22.91 -11.19 -6.04
CA CYS A 154 24.27 -11.55 -6.49
C CYS A 154 25.13 -10.33 -6.86
N GLY A 155 24.53 -9.15 -7.01
CA GLY A 155 25.20 -7.92 -7.39
C GLY A 155 25.67 -7.82 -8.84
N LYS A 156 25.28 -8.76 -9.73
CA LYS A 156 25.54 -8.69 -11.18
C LYS A 156 24.89 -7.45 -11.79
N TYR A 157 23.63 -7.21 -11.45
CA TYR A 157 22.87 -6.04 -11.86
C TYR A 157 22.69 -5.11 -10.67
N LYS A 158 23.14 -3.86 -10.86
CA LYS A 158 23.04 -2.77 -9.90
C LYS A 158 22.78 -1.47 -10.66
N LYS A 159 21.94 -0.62 -10.09
CA LYS A 159 21.51 0.70 -10.62
C LYS A 159 20.31 0.60 -11.59
N PRO A 160 19.55 1.70 -11.74
CA PRO A 160 18.33 1.73 -12.56
C PRO A 160 18.52 1.40 -14.05
N ARG A 161 19.73 1.55 -14.59
CA ARG A 161 20.06 1.27 -16.00
C ARG A 161 19.78 -0.17 -16.45
N PHE A 162 19.61 -1.11 -15.50
CA PHE A 162 19.33 -2.51 -15.78
C PHE A 162 17.86 -2.88 -15.56
N LYS A 163 16.96 -1.89 -15.45
CA LYS A 163 15.52 -2.10 -15.26
C LYS A 163 14.91 -2.97 -16.35
N ASP A 164 15.32 -2.78 -17.60
CA ASP A 164 14.75 -3.50 -18.75
C ASP A 164 15.06 -5.01 -18.77
N ILE A 165 16.02 -5.46 -17.95
CA ILE A 165 16.35 -6.89 -17.82
C ILE A 165 15.25 -7.64 -17.05
N GLY A 166 14.47 -6.95 -16.22
CA GLY A 166 13.36 -7.53 -15.46
C GLY A 166 13.80 -8.44 -14.32
N THR A 167 14.44 -9.58 -14.62
CA THR A 167 14.85 -10.60 -13.62
C THR A 167 16.29 -11.07 -13.82
N CYS A 168 17.05 -11.20 -12.73
CA CYS A 168 18.44 -11.66 -12.81
C CYS A 168 18.54 -13.17 -13.09
N GLU A 169 19.23 -13.55 -14.16
CA GLU A 169 19.45 -14.96 -14.56
C GLU A 169 20.13 -15.83 -13.48
N LYS A 170 21.00 -15.23 -12.66
CA LYS A 170 21.82 -15.98 -11.67
C LYS A 170 21.07 -16.22 -10.35
N CYS A 171 20.36 -15.21 -9.86
CA CYS A 171 19.71 -15.28 -8.54
C CYS A 171 18.19 -15.35 -8.60
N GLY A 172 17.57 -15.07 -9.76
CA GLY A 172 16.11 -15.06 -9.94
C GLY A 172 15.41 -13.85 -9.31
N VAL A 173 16.17 -12.89 -8.78
CA VAL A 173 15.61 -11.68 -8.14
C VAL A 173 15.23 -10.66 -9.22
N ALA A 174 14.03 -10.10 -9.10
CA ALA A 174 13.54 -9.02 -9.96
C ALA A 174 14.33 -7.72 -9.74
N ILE A 175 14.59 -6.97 -10.80
CA ILE A 175 15.33 -5.70 -10.79
C ILE A 175 14.30 -4.56 -10.85
N THR A 176 13.61 -4.36 -9.74
CA THR A 176 12.55 -3.37 -9.57
C THR A 176 12.86 -2.43 -8.40
N HIS A 177 11.95 -1.49 -8.12
CA HIS A 177 11.97 -0.80 -6.83
C HIS A 177 11.77 -1.80 -5.69
N SER A 178 12.39 -1.52 -4.54
CA SER A 178 12.07 -2.26 -3.31
C SER A 178 10.66 -1.87 -2.86
N GLN A 179 9.81 -2.87 -2.61
CA GLN A 179 8.49 -2.70 -2.02
C GLN A 179 8.57 -2.36 -0.53
#